data_AF-X1LTY4-F1
#
_entry.id   AF-X1LTY4-F1
#
_cell.length_a   1.000
_cell.length_b   1.000
_cell.length_c   1.000
_cell.angle_alpha   90.00
_cell.angle_beta   90.00
_cell.angle_gamma   90.00
#
_symmetry.space_group_name_H-M   'P 1'
#
loop_
_entity.id
_entity.type
_entity.pdbx_description
1 polymer ?
#
loop_
_entity_poly.entity_id
_entity_poly.type
_entity_poly.pdbx_seq_one_letter_code
_entity_poly.pdbx_strand_id
1 'polypeptide(L)'
;MEIFKKAGKYAESKGMLLADTKFEWGRVDGRIILIDEVLTPDSSRFWPADKYHPGRDQESFDKQFVRNYLESINFDKSGQGVELPDDIRAKTSEKYIEAYERLTGKKFEAPIS
;
A
#
# COMPACT_ATOMS: atom_id res chain seq x y z
N MET A 1 0.43 10.04 16.39
CA MET A 1 -1.03 9.95 16.15
C MET A 1 -1.57 11.03 15.20
N GLU A 2 -1.14 12.29 15.29
CA GLU A 2 -1.69 13.37 14.44
C GLU A 2 -1.54 13.12 12.94
N ILE A 3 -0.35 12.67 12.48
CA ILE A 3 -0.10 12.38 11.06
C ILE A 3 -1.07 11.32 10.54
N PHE A 4 -1.21 10.21 11.28
CA PHE A 4 -2.14 9.12 10.92
C PHE A 4 -3.57 9.61 10.79
N LYS A 5 -4.08 10.39 11.76
CA LYS A 5 -5.46 10.92 11.72
C LYS A 5 -5.67 11.86 10.54
N LYS A 6 -4.70 12.74 10.26
CA LYS A 6 -4.77 13.67 9.12
C LYS A 6 -4.76 12.92 7.79
N ALA A 7 -3.88 11.93 7.65
CA ALA A 7 -3.79 11.08 6.47
C ALA A 7 -5.06 10.25 6.27
N GLY A 8 -5.61 9.66 7.33
CA GLY A 8 -6.85 8.88 7.28
C GLY A 8 -8.03 9.72 6.78
N LYS A 9 -8.24 10.91 7.35
CA LYS A 9 -9.30 11.83 6.88
C LYS A 9 -9.12 12.23 5.41
N TYR A 10 -7.88 12.44 4.98
CA TYR A 10 -7.59 12.78 3.59
C TYR A 10 -7.87 11.59 2.65
N ALA A 11 -7.39 10.40 2.99
CA ALA A 11 -7.66 9.18 2.21
C ALA A 11 -9.17 8.90 2.11
N GLU A 12 -9.91 9.10 3.21
CA GLU A 12 -11.36 8.90 3.25
C GLU A 12 -12.07 9.84 2.28
N SER A 13 -11.63 11.10 2.18
CA SER A 13 -12.11 12.05 1.17
C SER A 13 -11.83 11.64 -0.29
N LYS A 14 -10.93 10.67 -0.49
CA LYS A 14 -10.58 10.06 -1.79
C LYS A 14 -11.20 8.66 -1.98
N GLY A 15 -12.14 8.26 -1.11
CA GLY A 15 -12.81 6.96 -1.18
C GLY A 15 -11.93 5.78 -0.70
N MET A 16 -10.93 6.05 0.15
CA MET A 16 -10.01 5.03 0.67
C MET A 16 -9.94 5.09 2.19
N LEU A 17 -10.00 3.95 2.87
CA LEU A 17 -9.79 3.86 4.32
C LEU A 17 -8.34 3.48 4.61
N LEU A 18 -7.66 4.28 5.43
CA LEU A 18 -6.32 3.95 5.94
C LEU A 18 -6.49 3.09 7.21
N ALA A 19 -6.28 1.79 7.08
CA ALA A 19 -6.43 0.85 8.20
C ALA A 19 -5.26 0.97 9.19
N ASP A 20 -4.04 1.05 8.68
CA ASP A 20 -2.80 1.22 9.43
C ASP A 20 -1.66 1.67 8.51
N THR A 21 -0.57 2.09 9.14
CA THR A 21 0.68 2.47 8.49
C THR A 21 1.85 2.25 9.44
N LYS A 22 3.02 1.95 8.88
CA LYS A 22 4.31 2.07 9.57
C LYS A 22 4.86 3.48 9.35
N PHE A 23 5.49 4.06 10.36
CA PHE A 23 6.35 5.24 10.23
C PHE A 23 7.70 4.93 10.85
N GLU A 24 8.76 5.41 10.23
CA GLU A 24 10.10 5.38 10.82
C GLU A 24 10.55 6.78 11.20
N TRP A 25 11.25 6.88 12.33
CA TRP A 25 11.66 8.15 12.91
C TRP A 25 13.16 8.15 13.16
N GLY A 26 13.84 9.16 12.63
CA GLY A 26 15.24 9.43 12.88
C GLY A 26 15.43 10.51 13.93
N ARG A 27 16.67 10.66 14.41
CA ARG A 27 17.07 11.77 15.27
C ARG A 27 18.34 12.42 14.73
N VAL A 28 18.27 13.73 14.46
CA VAL A 28 19.39 14.53 13.96
C VAL A 28 19.44 15.83 14.78
N ASP A 29 20.60 16.16 15.35
CA ASP A 29 20.83 17.36 16.16
C ASP A 29 19.76 17.59 17.25
N GLY A 30 19.37 16.50 17.92
CA GLY A 30 18.35 16.53 18.97
C GLY A 30 16.90 16.61 18.48
N ARG A 31 16.65 16.77 17.18
CA ARG A 31 15.31 16.84 16.56
C ARG A 31 14.86 15.48 16.04
N ILE A 32 13.58 15.19 16.17
CA ILE A 32 12.95 14.02 15.55
C ILE A 32 12.57 14.37 14.12
N ILE A 33 12.93 13.49 13.18
CA ILE A 33 12.60 13.63 11.76
C ILE A 33 11.84 12.40 11.28
N LEU A 34 10.91 12.61 10.35
CA LEU A 34 10.28 11.51 9.63
C LEU A 34 11.26 11.03 8.55
N ILE A 35 11.49 9.73 8.51
CA ILE A 35 12.37 9.08 7.54
C ILE A 35 11.60 7.97 6.82
N ASP A 36 12.30 7.25 5.94
CA ASP A 36 11.75 6.17 5.12
C ASP A 36 10.59 6.66 4.21
N GLU A 37 9.94 5.72 3.53
CA GLU A 37 8.67 5.97 2.87
C GLU A 37 7.51 6.20 3.85
N VAL A 38 6.51 6.95 3.39
CA VAL A 38 5.41 7.40 4.23
C VAL A 38 4.11 7.28 3.45
N LEU A 39 3.14 6.54 4.01
CA LEU A 39 1.79 6.43 3.46
C LEU A 39 1.74 5.87 2.03
N THR A 40 2.68 4.99 1.70
CA THR A 40 2.69 4.21 0.46
C THR A 40 1.91 2.91 0.64
N PRO A 41 1.46 2.24 -0.44
CA PRO A 41 0.85 0.90 -0.32
C PRO A 41 1.79 -0.19 0.21
N ASP A 42 3.10 0.08 0.31
CA ASP A 42 4.09 -0.81 0.93
C ASP A 42 4.09 -0.68 2.45
N SER A 43 4.03 0.56 2.93
CA SER A 43 4.06 0.90 4.36
C SER A 43 2.67 0.95 5.00
N SER A 44 1.59 0.94 4.21
CA SER A 44 0.21 1.18 4.65
C SER A 44 -0.81 0.25 4.01
N ARG A 45 -1.85 -0.10 4.76
CA ARG A 45 -3.02 -0.81 4.24
C ARG A 45 -4.13 0.19 3.91
N PHE A 46 -4.45 0.29 2.62
CA PHE A 46 -5.57 1.09 2.13
C PHE A 46 -6.69 0.18 1.64
N TRP A 47 -7.91 0.42 2.10
CA TRP A 47 -9.10 -0.31 1.67
C TRP A 47 -10.04 0.58 0.84
N PRO A 48 -10.70 0.07 -0.21
CA PRO A 48 -11.77 0.81 -0.88
C PRO A 48 -12.92 1.03 0.09
N ALA A 49 -13.29 2.30 0.33
CA ALA A 49 -14.29 2.64 1.33
C ALA A 49 -15.69 2.09 1.00
N ASP A 50 -16.01 2.01 -0.29
CA ASP A 50 -17.27 1.48 -0.84
C ASP A 50 -17.41 -0.04 -0.68
N LYS A 51 -16.30 -0.76 -0.43
CA LYS A 51 -16.31 -2.21 -0.30
C LYS A 51 -16.04 -2.71 1.11
N TYR A 52 -15.64 -1.82 2.01
CA TYR A 52 -15.32 -2.16 3.39
C TYR A 52 -16.54 -2.76 4.12
N HIS A 53 -16.33 -3.93 4.75
CA HIS A 53 -17.34 -4.54 5.63
C HIS A 53 -16.65 -5.24 6.80
N PRO A 54 -17.02 -4.97 8.06
CA PRO A 54 -16.40 -5.64 9.21
C PRO A 54 -16.69 -7.15 9.23
N GLY A 55 -15.78 -7.92 9.84
CA GLY A 55 -15.95 -9.37 10.04
C GLY A 55 -15.52 -10.25 8.87
N ARG A 56 -14.79 -9.70 7.89
CA ARG A 56 -14.19 -10.44 6.76
C ARG A 56 -12.82 -9.88 6.37
N ASP A 57 -12.14 -10.56 5.46
CA ASP A 57 -10.98 -9.99 4.78
C ASP A 57 -11.40 -8.86 3.84
N GLN A 58 -10.61 -7.79 3.83
CA GLN A 58 -10.87 -6.59 3.03
C GLN A 58 -10.13 -6.67 1.70
N GLU A 59 -10.73 -6.09 0.66
CA GLU A 59 -9.96 -5.72 -0.52
C GLU A 59 -8.92 -4.66 -0.13
N SER A 60 -7.71 -4.80 -0.65
CA SER A 60 -6.62 -3.86 -0.37
C SER A 60 -5.97 -3.39 -1.66
N PHE A 61 -5.48 -2.15 -1.65
CA PHE A 61 -4.65 -1.59 -2.71
C PHE A 61 -3.16 -1.99 -2.57
N ASP A 62 -2.85 -2.92 -1.67
CA ASP A 62 -1.49 -3.39 -1.38
C ASP A 62 -1.13 -4.68 -2.14
N LYS A 63 -0.06 -5.35 -1.66
CA LYS A 63 0.51 -6.60 -2.17
C LYS A 63 -0.41 -7.84 -2.06
N GLN A 64 -1.73 -7.69 -1.93
CA GLN A 64 -2.64 -8.81 -1.76
C GLN A 64 -2.59 -9.81 -2.93
N PHE A 65 -2.42 -9.35 -4.18
CA PHE A 65 -2.25 -10.24 -5.33
C PHE A 65 -0.99 -11.11 -5.23
N VAL A 66 0.11 -10.52 -4.79
CA VAL A 66 1.37 -11.24 -4.55
C VAL A 66 1.21 -12.24 -3.42
N ARG A 67 0.58 -11.83 -2.29
CA ARG A 67 0.34 -12.74 -1.15
C ARG A 67 -0.51 -13.94 -1.56
N ASN A 68 -1.64 -13.69 -2.23
CA ASN A 68 -2.52 -14.75 -2.71
C ASN A 68 -1.80 -15.69 -3.68
N TYR A 69 -0.94 -15.15 -4.57
CA TYR A 69 -0.15 -15.98 -5.48
C TYR A 69 0.85 -16.86 -4.72
N LEU A 70 1.62 -16.29 -3.79
CA LEU A 70 2.58 -17.03 -2.97
C LEU A 70 1.90 -18.13 -2.15
N GLU A 71 0.72 -17.86 -1.60
CA GLU A 71 -0.09 -18.86 -0.90
C GLU A 71 -0.59 -19.96 -1.85
N SER A 72 -1.03 -19.60 -3.06
CA SER A 72 -1.54 -20.57 -4.04
C SER A 72 -0.50 -21.60 -4.50
N ILE A 73 0.78 -21.24 -4.48
CA ILE A 73 1.90 -22.14 -4.82
C ILE A 73 2.52 -22.80 -3.58
N ASN A 74 1.92 -22.63 -2.40
CA ASN A 74 2.45 -23.09 -1.11
C ASN A 74 3.91 -22.65 -0.89
N PHE A 75 4.23 -21.40 -1.21
CA PHE A 75 5.59 -20.88 -1.06
C PHE A 75 6.03 -20.98 0.40
N ASP A 76 7.06 -21.80 0.66
CA ASP A 76 7.51 -22.17 2.01
C ASP A 76 8.30 -21.06 2.72
N LYS A 77 8.44 -19.89 2.07
CA LYS A 77 9.18 -18.71 2.55
C LYS A 77 10.66 -18.99 2.84
N SER A 78 11.19 -20.06 2.24
CA SER A 78 12.57 -20.48 2.37
C SER A 78 13.24 -20.54 0.98
N GLY A 79 14.55 -20.32 0.94
CA GLY A 79 15.32 -20.45 -0.30
C GLY A 79 15.24 -19.25 -1.25
N GLN A 80 15.50 -19.51 -2.53
CA GLN A 80 15.55 -18.53 -3.59
C GLN A 80 14.12 -18.04 -3.93
N GLY A 81 13.94 -16.73 -4.10
CA GLY A 81 12.62 -16.15 -4.37
C GLY A 81 11.99 -16.68 -5.66
N VAL A 82 10.68 -16.49 -5.80
CA VAL A 82 9.93 -16.87 -7.00
C VAL A 82 9.78 -15.70 -7.96
N GLU A 83 9.85 -15.98 -9.26
CA GLU A 83 9.41 -15.01 -10.26
C GLU A 83 7.89 -14.92 -10.26
N LEU A 84 7.38 -13.70 -10.23
CA LEU A 84 5.96 -13.44 -10.31
C LEU A 84 5.51 -13.49 -11.78
N PRO A 85 4.43 -14.24 -12.10
CA PRO A 85 3.81 -14.21 -13.41
C PRO A 85 3.47 -12.79 -13.84
N ASP A 86 3.53 -12.55 -15.15
CA ASP A 86 3.28 -11.23 -15.74
C ASP A 86 1.93 -10.64 -15.30
N ASP A 87 0.89 -11.47 -15.19
CA ASP A 87 -0.45 -11.01 -14.79
C ASP A 87 -0.50 -10.58 -13.32
N ILE A 88 0.22 -11.27 -12.43
CA ILE A 88 0.32 -10.89 -11.01
C ILE A 88 1.10 -9.58 -10.88
N ARG A 89 2.19 -9.41 -11.65
CA ARG A 89 2.92 -8.13 -11.69
C ARG A 89 2.04 -7.00 -12.20
N ALA A 90 1.34 -7.21 -13.31
CA ALA A 90 0.46 -6.20 -13.91
C ALA A 90 -0.67 -5.79 -12.94
N LYS A 91 -1.40 -6.75 -12.37
CA LYS A 91 -2.47 -6.49 -11.38
C LYS A 91 -1.95 -5.77 -10.15
N THR A 92 -0.75 -6.13 -9.68
CA THR A 92 -0.12 -5.45 -8.55
C THR A 92 0.19 -4.01 -8.94
N SER A 93 0.89 -3.76 -10.05
CA SER A 93 1.20 -2.40 -10.53
C SER A 93 -0.05 -1.54 -10.72
N GLU A 94 -1.12 -2.10 -11.28
CA GLU A 94 -2.41 -1.41 -11.46
C GLU A 94 -2.98 -0.90 -10.13
N LYS A 95 -2.84 -1.65 -9.02
CA LYS A 95 -3.29 -1.19 -7.70
C LYS A 95 -2.46 -0.07 -7.13
N TYR A 96 -1.15 -0.07 -7.34
CA TYR A 96 -0.30 1.03 -6.91
C TYR A 96 -0.63 2.31 -7.68
N ILE A 97 -0.83 2.18 -8.99
CA ILE A 97 -1.27 3.28 -9.84
C ILE A 97 -2.63 3.79 -9.37
N GLU A 98 -3.61 2.90 -9.17
CA GLU A 98 -4.95 3.27 -8.72
C GLU A 98 -4.91 4.03 -7.38
N ALA A 99 -4.13 3.54 -6.41
CA ALA A 99 -3.95 4.22 -5.12
C ALA A 99 -3.27 5.59 -5.28
N TYR A 100 -2.20 5.66 -6.07
CA TYR A 100 -1.51 6.92 -6.37
C TYR A 100 -2.47 7.94 -6.99
N GLU A 101 -3.21 7.56 -8.03
CA GLU A 101 -4.09 8.47 -8.75
C GLU A 101 -5.24 8.96 -7.87
N ARG A 102 -5.82 8.09 -7.03
CA ARG A 102 -6.87 8.48 -6.08
C ARG A 102 -6.35 9.44 -5.01
N LEU A 103 -5.23 9.10 -4.37
CA LEU A 103 -4.67 9.90 -3.28
C LEU A 103 -4.13 11.25 -3.78
N THR A 104 -3.47 11.28 -4.92
CA THR A 104 -2.84 12.51 -5.42
C THR A 104 -3.77 13.34 -6.32
N GLY A 105 -4.79 12.74 -6.92
CA GLY A 105 -5.61 13.35 -7.97
C GLY A 105 -4.85 13.57 -9.29
N LYS A 106 -3.64 13.00 -9.43
CA LYS A 106 -2.81 13.11 -10.64
C LYS A 106 -2.86 11.81 -11.41
N LYS A 107 -2.69 11.88 -12.73
CA LYS A 107 -2.46 10.69 -13.55
C LYS A 107 -1.03 10.20 -13.33
N PHE A 108 -0.88 8.88 -13.21
CA PHE A 108 0.45 8.29 -13.14
C PHE A 108 1.08 8.34 -14.52
N GLU A 109 2.27 8.92 -14.59
CA GLU A 109 3.09 8.93 -15.79
C GLU A 109 4.24 7.95 -15.56
N ALA A 110 4.31 6.91 -16.39
CA ALA A 110 5.43 5.99 -16.34
C ALA A 110 6.72 6.76 -16.64
N PRO A 111 7.80 6.57 -15.85
CA PRO A 111 9.08 7.18 -16.18
C PRO A 111 9.47 6.77 -17.61
N ILE A 112 9.89 7.75 -18.41
CA ILE A 112 10.42 7.50 -19.75
C ILE A 112 11.65 6.61 -19.58
N SER A 113 11.58 5.38 -20.09
CA SER A 113 12.66 4.40 -20.13
C SER A 113 13.78 4.83 -21.07
#